data_AF-A0A976M495-F1
#
_entry.id   AF-A0A976M495-F1
#
_cell.length_a   1.000
_cell.length_b   1.000
_cell.length_c   1.000
_cell.angle_alpha   90.00
_cell.angle_beta   90.00
_cell.angle_gamma   90.00
#
_symmetry.space_group_name_H-M   'P 1'
#
loop_
_entity.id
_entity.type
_entity.pdbx_description
1 polymer ?
#
loop_
_entity_poly.entity_id
_entity_poly.type
_entity_poly.pdbx_seq_one_letter_code
_entity_poly.pdbx_strand_id
1 'polypeptide(L)'
;MSARWDWASSITEYVITGDLITNLKDQYKKLLRNRTIQFVKAEKESDDVLGYQQEIGKDKKKYRIICTPSGEKSVLNSNCLFTFNTKLKDKYEEPKIQPGCQKPQDNGKNQIDPYFLAPVYGKYFDGIIIYFARDSPKNEKTIDEKHDANTALYLEFIDLREKDICFKRKDKNGYLWAEEKIDYKDDTALESQLGTICTALNDEVNTCILDMKESYKGPTVKTEETTQAYIKYTHTYSKENKCTFIFGRKETEIPKLKGNSLKTACVEVYYLKAKDKEDDEPFLVSFEVKESQPKTKAYHFKNDGEFKNWVEFVNKKKEKPEKEQQDDLKNELKERLGELATSGSCSPNLFWLRIVAYQILTYEKPSPAPPVTVPEEKKRPDLYKPEDVPDPPPLEWIITGSVGGVVFVGSSAVGYGVYWYNTTIRLLT
;
A
#
# COMPACT_ATOMS: atom_id res chain seq x y z
N MET A 1 -35.25 21.97 45.53
CA MET A 1 -35.46 23.18 44.69
C MET A 1 -35.34 22.79 43.22
N SER A 2 -36.46 22.39 42.61
CA SER A 2 -36.60 22.00 41.20
C SER A 2 -37.60 22.94 40.54
N ALA A 3 -37.19 24.18 40.23
CA ALA A 3 -38.17 25.24 39.97
C ALA A 3 -37.79 26.26 38.88
N ARG A 4 -36.84 25.95 38.00
CA ARG A 4 -36.56 26.81 36.83
C ARG A 4 -36.36 26.06 35.51
N TRP A 5 -35.82 24.85 35.56
CA TRP A 5 -35.65 24.01 34.37
C TRP A 5 -36.97 23.39 33.90
N ASP A 6 -37.82 22.95 34.82
CA ASP A 6 -39.15 22.40 34.52
C ASP A 6 -40.09 23.45 33.91
N TRP A 7 -39.91 24.74 34.23
CA TRP A 7 -40.68 25.83 33.64
C TRP A 7 -40.24 26.14 32.21
N ALA A 8 -38.93 26.12 31.94
CA ALA A 8 -38.41 26.27 30.58
C ALA A 8 -38.82 25.10 29.67
N SER A 9 -38.77 23.85 30.17
CA SER A 9 -39.22 22.67 29.41
C SER A 9 -40.72 22.77 29.10
N SER A 10 -41.54 23.19 30.08
CA SER A 10 -42.97 23.43 29.90
C SER A 10 -43.25 24.51 28.85
N ILE A 11 -42.50 25.61 28.82
CA ILE A 11 -42.65 26.65 27.78
C ILE A 11 -42.34 26.09 26.39
N THR A 12 -41.28 25.32 26.22
CA THR A 12 -40.97 24.67 24.93
C THR A 12 -42.07 23.69 24.50
N GLU A 13 -42.67 22.95 25.43
CA GLU A 13 -43.71 21.95 25.15
C GLU A 13 -45.05 22.57 24.69
N TYR A 14 -45.39 23.77 25.19
CA TYR A 14 -46.59 24.51 24.79
C TYR A 14 -46.39 25.46 23.59
N VAL A 15 -45.15 25.90 23.30
CA VAL A 15 -44.86 26.89 22.24
C VAL A 15 -44.41 26.22 20.94
N ILE A 16 -43.75 25.05 21.01
CA ILE A 16 -43.23 24.34 19.85
C ILE A 16 -44.15 23.17 19.52
N THR A 17 -45.08 23.38 18.59
CA THR A 17 -45.87 22.30 18.00
C THR A 17 -45.08 21.60 16.90
N GLY A 18 -45.05 20.25 16.90
CA GLY A 18 -44.38 19.44 15.88
C GLY A 18 -43.00 18.91 16.30
N ASP A 19 -42.18 18.49 15.34
CA ASP A 19 -40.86 17.92 15.61
C ASP A 19 -39.91 18.97 16.21
N LEU A 20 -39.48 18.75 17.46
CA LEU A 20 -38.63 19.68 18.20
C LEU A 20 -37.30 19.93 17.49
N ILE A 21 -36.70 18.88 16.92
CA ILE A 21 -35.39 18.99 16.26
C ILE A 21 -35.50 19.91 15.04
N THR A 22 -36.51 19.70 14.19
CA THR A 22 -36.77 20.54 13.01
C THR A 22 -36.97 22.00 13.41
N ASN A 23 -37.79 22.26 14.43
CA ASN A 23 -38.02 23.60 14.93
C ASN A 23 -36.73 24.27 15.48
N LEU A 24 -35.90 23.53 16.21
CA LEU A 24 -34.63 24.03 16.71
C LEU A 24 -33.65 24.36 15.57
N LYS A 25 -33.59 23.53 14.53
CA LYS A 25 -32.78 23.80 13.34
C LYS A 25 -33.21 25.08 12.63
N ASP A 26 -34.51 25.28 12.47
CA ASP A 26 -35.05 26.50 11.85
C ASP A 26 -34.82 27.76 12.70
N GLN A 27 -34.96 27.65 14.02
CA GLN A 27 -34.64 28.75 14.93
C GLN A 27 -33.15 29.10 14.89
N TYR A 28 -32.27 28.10 14.85
CA TYR A 28 -30.84 28.32 14.74
C TYR A 28 -30.47 29.01 13.42
N LYS A 29 -31.04 28.56 12.30
CA LYS A 29 -30.89 29.22 10.99
C LYS A 29 -31.35 30.67 11.01
N LYS A 30 -32.50 30.96 11.62
CA LYS A 30 -33.01 32.33 11.80
C LYS A 30 -32.09 33.18 12.66
N LEU A 31 -31.61 32.63 13.79
CA LEU A 31 -30.66 33.30 14.68
C LEU A 31 -29.39 33.71 13.94
N LEU A 32 -28.86 32.80 13.12
CA LEU A 32 -27.67 33.06 12.30
C LEU A 32 -27.97 33.84 11.01
N ARG A 33 -29.23 34.16 10.71
CA ARG A 33 -29.67 34.76 9.44
C ARG A 33 -29.21 33.96 8.21
N ASN A 34 -29.23 32.62 8.30
CA ASN A 34 -28.74 31.69 7.28
C ASN A 34 -27.27 31.89 6.86
N ARG A 35 -26.46 32.55 7.70
CA ARG A 35 -25.03 32.68 7.46
C ARG A 35 -24.34 31.34 7.70
N THR A 36 -23.24 31.11 6.98
CA THR A 36 -22.47 29.88 7.02
C THR A 36 -20.97 30.16 6.95
N ILE A 37 -20.16 29.22 7.41
CA ILE A 37 -18.70 29.25 7.33
C ILE A 37 -18.25 28.48 6.10
N GLN A 38 -17.52 29.13 5.19
CA GLN A 38 -16.82 28.41 4.13
C GLN A 38 -15.54 27.78 4.70
N PHE A 39 -15.38 26.46 4.57
CA PHE A 39 -14.14 25.80 4.98
C PHE A 39 -13.16 25.70 3.81
N VAL A 40 -11.94 26.22 3.96
CA VAL A 40 -11.00 26.42 2.85
C VAL A 40 -9.61 25.87 3.16
N LYS A 41 -8.87 25.58 2.08
CA LYS A 41 -7.43 25.25 2.14
C LYS A 41 -6.59 26.47 2.53
N ALA A 42 -5.32 26.23 2.81
CA ALA A 42 -4.35 27.18 3.36
C ALA A 42 -4.19 28.53 2.64
N GLU A 43 -4.66 28.69 1.40
CA GLU A 43 -4.46 29.87 0.55
C GLU A 43 -5.33 31.09 0.92
N LYS A 44 -6.50 30.87 1.56
CA LYS A 44 -7.42 31.95 1.94
C LYS A 44 -7.38 32.20 3.43
N GLU A 45 -7.29 33.45 3.87
CA GLU A 45 -7.27 33.76 5.30
C GLU A 45 -8.61 33.44 5.98
N SER A 46 -8.54 33.11 7.27
CA SER A 46 -9.75 32.98 8.10
C SER A 46 -10.29 34.36 8.43
N ASP A 47 -11.60 34.54 8.25
CA ASP A 47 -12.28 35.80 8.48
C ASP A 47 -13.69 35.56 9.01
N ASP A 48 -14.17 36.47 9.86
CA ASP A 48 -15.55 36.49 10.35
C ASP A 48 -16.06 35.16 10.97
N VAL A 49 -15.25 34.47 11.77
CA VAL A 49 -15.64 33.26 12.52
C VAL A 49 -15.47 33.48 14.03
N LEU A 50 -16.53 33.23 14.79
CA LEU A 50 -16.53 33.22 16.26
C LEU A 50 -16.35 31.80 16.76
N GLY A 51 -15.69 31.63 17.91
CA GLY A 51 -15.56 30.34 18.58
C GLY A 51 -15.95 30.45 20.05
N TYR A 52 -16.84 29.58 20.50
CA TYR A 52 -17.31 29.54 21.88
C TYR A 52 -16.84 28.26 22.56
N GLN A 53 -16.14 28.39 23.68
CA GLN A 53 -15.77 27.25 24.50
C GLN A 53 -16.95 26.81 25.38
N GLN A 54 -17.19 25.51 25.44
CA GLN A 54 -18.14 24.89 26.36
C GLN A 54 -17.54 23.65 27.02
N GLU A 55 -17.62 23.58 28.35
CA GLU A 55 -17.20 22.42 29.14
C GLU A 55 -18.13 21.23 28.91
N ILE A 56 -17.56 20.02 28.91
CA ILE A 56 -18.29 18.75 28.79
C ILE A 56 -18.00 17.93 30.03
N GLY A 57 -19.06 17.48 30.70
CA GLY A 57 -18.95 16.69 31.91
C GLY A 57 -18.60 17.49 33.16
N LYS A 58 -18.60 16.80 34.31
CA LYS A 58 -18.36 17.42 35.62
C LYS A 58 -16.87 17.49 35.98
N ASP A 59 -16.05 16.63 35.38
CA ASP A 59 -14.62 16.50 35.69
C ASP A 59 -13.75 17.57 35.03
N LYS A 60 -14.34 18.37 34.12
CA LYS A 60 -13.67 19.42 33.35
C LYS A 60 -12.40 18.93 32.66
N LYS A 61 -12.36 17.65 32.25
CA LYS A 61 -11.27 17.12 31.42
C LYS A 61 -11.56 17.24 29.93
N LYS A 62 -12.81 17.48 29.55
CA LYS A 62 -13.23 17.58 28.15
C LYS A 62 -14.00 18.87 27.92
N TYR A 63 -13.88 19.40 26.71
CA TYR A 63 -14.60 20.58 26.29
C TYR A 63 -14.73 20.60 24.77
N ARG A 64 -15.53 21.52 24.25
CA ARG A 64 -15.63 21.79 22.82
C ARG A 64 -15.48 23.27 22.53
N ILE A 65 -15.04 23.56 21.32
CA ILE A 65 -15.11 24.89 20.70
C ILE A 65 -16.19 24.80 19.62
N ILE A 66 -17.18 25.68 19.69
CA ILE A 66 -18.25 25.81 18.69
C ILE A 66 -17.96 27.02 17.84
N CYS A 67 -17.59 26.80 16.58
CA CYS A 67 -17.35 27.84 15.60
C CYS A 67 -18.67 28.22 14.88
N THR A 68 -18.96 29.52 14.82
CA THR A 68 -20.16 30.08 14.17
C THR A 68 -19.80 31.31 13.31
N PRO A 69 -20.59 31.63 12.29
CA PRO A 69 -20.34 32.80 11.44
C PRO A 69 -20.68 34.13 12.15
N SER A 70 -19.77 35.12 12.12
CA SER A 70 -20.06 36.50 12.58
C SER A 70 -20.44 37.48 11.49
N GLY A 71 -19.95 37.28 10.26
CA GLY A 71 -20.07 38.23 9.17
C GLY A 71 -20.81 37.67 7.96
N GLU A 72 -20.92 38.46 6.89
CA GLU A 72 -21.63 38.04 5.67
C GLU A 72 -20.86 36.95 4.90
N LYS A 73 -19.53 36.93 5.01
CA LYS A 73 -18.64 35.99 4.32
C LYS A 73 -17.64 35.37 5.29
N SER A 74 -18.15 34.56 6.20
CA SER A 74 -17.31 33.80 7.14
C SER A 74 -16.50 32.73 6.43
N VAL A 75 -15.18 32.73 6.65
CA VAL A 75 -14.24 31.77 6.06
C VAL A 75 -13.38 31.18 7.18
N LEU A 76 -13.28 29.86 7.24
CA LEU A 76 -12.34 29.17 8.12
C LEU A 76 -11.30 28.40 7.30
N ASN A 77 -10.05 28.84 7.42
CA ASN A 77 -8.89 28.13 6.89
C ASN A 77 -8.56 26.92 7.75
N SER A 78 -8.24 25.78 7.13
CA SER A 78 -7.85 24.56 7.82
C SER A 78 -6.65 24.71 8.76
N ASN A 79 -5.73 25.64 8.49
CA ASN A 79 -4.59 25.93 9.38
C ASN A 79 -5.02 26.50 10.74
N CYS A 80 -6.24 27.03 10.84
CA CYS A 80 -6.74 27.66 12.05
C CYS A 80 -7.65 26.73 12.87
N LEU A 81 -7.92 25.53 12.37
CA LEU A 81 -8.85 24.58 12.96
C LEU A 81 -8.54 24.24 14.44
N PHE A 82 -7.28 24.34 14.84
CA PHE A 82 -6.84 24.05 16.22
C PHE A 82 -6.16 25.22 16.94
N THR A 83 -6.07 26.40 16.31
CA THR A 83 -5.28 27.53 16.81
C THR A 83 -6.15 28.76 17.11
N PHE A 84 -7.43 28.53 17.41
CA PHE A 84 -8.37 29.59 17.76
C PHE A 84 -7.95 30.32 19.04
N ASN A 85 -8.04 31.64 18.99
CA ASN A 85 -7.84 32.47 20.17
C ASN A 85 -9.19 32.80 20.82
N THR A 86 -9.55 32.07 21.87
CA THR A 86 -10.79 32.29 22.65
C THR A 86 -10.67 33.37 23.73
N LYS A 87 -9.53 34.09 23.80
CA LYS A 87 -9.34 35.13 24.80
C LYS A 87 -10.37 36.24 24.65
N LEU A 88 -11.05 36.55 25.75
CA LEU A 88 -11.96 37.69 25.84
C LEU A 88 -11.15 38.98 25.73
N LYS A 89 -11.49 39.85 24.76
CA LYS A 89 -10.81 41.13 24.62
C LYS A 89 -11.18 42.15 25.70
N ASP A 90 -12.30 41.98 26.41
CA ASP A 90 -12.72 42.91 27.47
C ASP A 90 -13.60 42.24 28.54
N LYS A 91 -13.71 42.86 29.73
CA LYS A 91 -14.55 42.37 30.84
C LYS A 91 -16.06 42.34 30.55
N TYR A 92 -16.51 42.93 29.44
CA TYR A 92 -17.93 43.12 29.11
C TYR A 92 -18.29 42.86 27.64
N GLU A 93 -17.34 42.48 26.78
CA GLU A 93 -17.66 42.10 25.40
C GLU A 93 -17.72 40.58 25.27
N GLU A 94 -18.74 40.09 24.57
CA GLU A 94 -18.82 38.70 24.10
C GLU A 94 -17.49 38.28 23.46
N PRO A 95 -17.07 37.00 23.55
CA PRO A 95 -15.82 36.52 22.97
C PRO A 95 -15.79 36.73 21.46
N LYS A 96 -15.31 37.89 21.03
CA LYS A 96 -14.91 38.18 19.65
C LYS A 96 -13.55 37.53 19.44
N ILE A 97 -13.56 36.28 18.96
CA ILE A 97 -12.33 35.71 18.39
C ILE A 97 -11.90 36.60 17.23
N GLN A 98 -10.62 36.96 17.22
CA GLN A 98 -10.05 37.85 16.23
C GLN A 98 -10.01 37.18 14.85
N PRO A 99 -10.21 37.93 13.75
CA PRO A 99 -9.65 37.53 12.46
C PRO A 99 -8.12 37.41 12.63
N GLY A 100 -7.57 36.26 12.29
CA GLY A 100 -6.14 35.98 12.48
C GLY A 100 -5.88 34.59 13.06
N CYS A 101 -5.54 33.67 12.17
CA CYS A 101 -4.89 32.42 12.52
C CYS A 101 -3.65 32.71 13.37
N GLN A 102 -3.49 32.06 14.53
CA GLN A 102 -2.13 31.93 15.03
C GLN A 102 -1.40 30.95 14.11
N LYS A 103 -0.25 31.37 13.57
CA LYS A 103 0.99 30.56 13.61
C LYS A 103 0.77 29.10 14.02
N PRO A 104 0.31 28.14 13.18
CA PRO A 104 0.36 26.74 13.61
C PRO A 104 1.80 26.45 14.03
N GLN A 105 1.99 25.95 15.26
CA GLN A 105 3.30 25.54 15.70
C GLN A 105 3.75 24.36 14.84
N ASP A 106 4.97 24.43 14.32
CA ASP A 106 5.59 23.28 13.67
C ASP A 106 5.62 22.12 14.67
N ASN A 107 5.08 20.96 14.26
CA ASN A 107 4.89 19.78 15.11
C ASN A 107 3.95 19.97 16.31
N GLY A 108 2.94 20.85 16.20
CA GLY A 108 1.91 21.01 17.21
C GLY A 108 1.15 19.70 17.50
N LYS A 109 0.68 19.55 18.74
CA LYS A 109 -0.04 18.35 19.23
C LYS A 109 -1.31 18.04 18.43
N ASN A 110 -1.87 19.04 17.75
CA ASN A 110 -3.08 18.90 16.94
C ASN A 110 -2.79 19.20 15.48
N GLN A 111 -3.09 18.22 14.66
CA GLN A 111 -2.99 18.31 13.21
C GLN A 111 -3.95 17.32 12.57
N ILE A 112 -4.25 17.58 11.31
CA ILE A 112 -4.96 16.71 10.41
C ILE A 112 -4.38 16.94 9.01
N ASP A 113 -4.16 15.86 8.27
CA ASP A 113 -3.66 15.98 6.90
C ASP A 113 -4.79 16.49 5.97
N PRO A 114 -4.51 17.41 5.02
CA PRO A 114 -5.48 17.84 4.01
C PRO A 114 -6.14 16.69 3.25
N TYR A 115 -5.47 15.55 3.12
CA TYR A 115 -6.03 14.32 2.56
C TYR A 115 -7.36 13.92 3.21
N PHE A 116 -7.45 13.98 4.55
CA PHE A 116 -8.68 13.64 5.27
C PHE A 116 -9.75 14.74 5.16
N LEU A 117 -9.33 16.00 5.06
CA LEU A 117 -10.25 17.15 4.95
C LEU A 117 -10.81 17.38 3.54
N ALA A 118 -10.37 16.59 2.55
CA ALA A 118 -10.86 16.68 1.17
C ALA A 118 -12.40 16.78 1.03
N PRO A 119 -13.23 16.02 1.78
CA PRO A 119 -14.69 16.07 1.66
C PRO A 119 -15.34 17.37 2.15
N VAL A 120 -14.64 18.20 2.93
CA VAL A 120 -15.18 19.43 3.53
C VAL A 120 -14.64 20.70 2.88
N TYR A 121 -13.57 20.63 2.10
CA TYR A 121 -13.01 21.81 1.43
C TYR A 121 -13.97 22.41 0.40
N GLY A 122 -14.09 23.74 0.42
CA GLY A 122 -14.94 24.52 -0.47
C GLY A 122 -16.43 24.52 -0.09
N LYS A 123 -16.83 23.73 0.91
CA LYS A 123 -18.21 23.65 1.40
C LYS A 123 -18.52 24.70 2.45
N TYR A 124 -19.82 24.89 2.70
CA TYR A 124 -20.38 25.88 3.61
C TYR A 124 -21.14 25.20 4.75
N PHE A 125 -20.82 25.52 5.99
CA PHE A 125 -21.38 24.87 7.17
C PHE A 125 -22.07 25.87 8.10
N ASP A 126 -23.16 25.48 8.75
CA ASP A 126 -23.86 26.30 9.75
C ASP A 126 -23.04 26.47 11.04
N GLY A 127 -22.13 25.52 11.30
CA GLY A 127 -21.17 25.58 12.39
C GLY A 127 -20.11 24.48 12.28
N ILE A 128 -19.00 24.67 12.97
CA ILE A 128 -17.93 23.66 13.05
C ILE A 128 -17.61 23.45 14.53
N ILE A 129 -17.63 22.21 15.02
CA ILE A 129 -17.38 21.91 16.43
C ILE A 129 -16.10 21.08 16.55
N ILE A 130 -15.20 21.51 17.42
CA ILE A 130 -13.96 20.78 17.73
C ILE A 130 -13.98 20.36 19.19
N TYR A 131 -13.80 19.07 19.44
CA TYR A 131 -13.79 18.48 20.78
C TYR A 131 -12.38 18.22 21.25
N PHE A 132 -12.08 18.60 22.48
CA PHE A 132 -10.77 18.50 23.09
C PHE A 132 -10.80 17.72 24.41
N ALA A 133 -9.67 17.07 24.70
CA ALA A 133 -9.36 16.53 26.02
C ALA A 133 -8.11 17.20 26.59
N ARG A 134 -8.18 17.51 27.89
CA ARG A 134 -7.09 18.06 28.69
C ARG A 134 -6.28 16.94 29.31
N ASP A 135 -4.98 17.15 29.42
CA ASP A 135 -4.10 16.23 30.14
C ASP A 135 -4.35 16.29 31.65
N SER A 136 -4.77 17.47 32.15
CA SER A 136 -5.16 17.70 33.55
C SER A 136 -6.49 18.47 33.63
N PRO A 137 -7.34 18.22 34.65
CA PRO A 137 -8.53 19.03 34.89
C PRO A 137 -8.20 20.51 35.02
N LYS A 138 -9.13 21.36 34.58
CA LYS A 138 -9.00 22.80 34.71
C LYS A 138 -9.24 23.23 36.17
N ASN A 139 -8.17 23.63 36.86
CA ASN A 139 -8.21 24.02 38.28
C ASN A 139 -8.66 25.48 38.51
N GLU A 140 -8.57 26.35 37.50
CA GLU A 140 -8.88 27.78 37.62
C GLU A 140 -10.10 28.22 36.78
N LYS A 141 -10.76 29.30 37.20
CA LYS A 141 -11.89 29.94 36.50
C LYS A 141 -11.47 30.82 35.31
N THR A 142 -10.22 30.74 34.86
CA THR A 142 -9.72 31.55 33.74
C THR A 142 -10.33 31.04 32.43
N ILE A 143 -10.84 31.93 31.59
CA ILE A 143 -11.47 31.56 30.30
C ILE A 143 -10.39 31.28 29.25
N ASP A 144 -9.21 31.85 29.43
CA ASP A 144 -8.06 31.70 28.55
C ASP A 144 -7.49 30.28 28.59
N GLU A 145 -7.69 29.53 27.51
CA GLU A 145 -7.14 28.18 27.34
C GLU A 145 -6.21 28.11 26.13
N LYS A 146 -5.06 27.48 26.32
CA LYS A 146 -4.15 27.12 25.23
C LYS A 146 -4.65 25.85 24.57
N HIS A 147 -5.55 25.98 23.60
CA HIS A 147 -6.19 24.84 22.93
C HIS A 147 -5.19 23.94 22.21
N ASP A 148 -4.13 24.52 21.70
CA ASP A 148 -2.98 23.84 21.07
C ASP A 148 -2.24 22.89 22.02
N ALA A 149 -2.30 23.11 23.34
CA ALA A 149 -1.72 22.20 24.34
C ALA A 149 -2.61 20.97 24.65
N ASN A 150 -3.90 21.04 24.30
CA ASN A 150 -4.87 19.98 24.55
C ASN A 150 -4.96 19.03 23.35
N THR A 151 -5.53 17.84 23.53
CA THR A 151 -5.69 16.86 22.44
C THR A 151 -7.04 17.04 21.77
N ALA A 152 -7.08 17.49 20.52
CA ALA A 152 -8.29 17.43 19.70
C ALA A 152 -8.64 15.96 19.42
N LEU A 153 -9.89 15.57 19.63
CA LEU A 153 -10.35 14.18 19.54
C LEU A 153 -11.34 13.96 18.39
N TYR A 154 -12.21 14.93 18.15
CA TYR A 154 -13.35 14.79 17.25
C TYR A 154 -13.71 16.14 16.62
N LEU A 155 -14.22 16.09 15.40
CA LEU A 155 -14.63 17.23 14.61
C LEU A 155 -16.02 16.97 14.04
N GLU A 156 -16.88 17.99 14.08
CA GLU A 156 -18.18 17.99 13.41
C GLU A 156 -18.33 19.22 12.53
N PHE A 157 -18.59 19.00 11.26
CA PHE A 157 -18.99 20.02 10.31
C PHE A 157 -20.50 19.94 10.15
N ILE A 158 -21.20 20.89 10.78
CA ILE A 158 -22.66 20.87 10.90
C ILE A 158 -23.27 21.45 9.62
N ASP A 159 -24.09 20.66 8.96
CA ASP A 159 -24.93 21.12 7.85
C ASP A 159 -26.40 20.84 8.19
N LEU A 160 -27.15 21.90 8.48
CA LEU A 160 -28.55 21.79 8.84
C LEU A 160 -29.48 21.54 7.64
N ARG A 161 -28.93 21.40 6.43
CA ARG A 161 -29.64 21.10 5.18
C ARG A 161 -29.31 19.69 4.71
N GLU A 162 -28.06 19.28 4.88
CA GLU A 162 -27.55 17.96 4.51
C GLU A 162 -27.17 17.13 5.75
N LYS A 163 -26.26 16.18 5.56
CA LYS A 163 -25.72 15.35 6.63
C LYS A 163 -24.42 15.97 7.12
N ASP A 164 -24.27 16.02 8.44
CA ASP A 164 -23.02 16.41 9.08
C ASP A 164 -21.86 15.53 8.61
N ILE A 165 -20.69 16.14 8.42
CA ILE A 165 -19.44 15.43 8.13
C ILE A 165 -18.61 15.44 9.41
N CYS A 166 -18.19 14.26 9.86
CA CYS A 166 -17.54 14.09 11.15
C CYS A 166 -16.19 13.42 10.99
N PHE A 167 -15.19 13.86 11.76
CA PHE A 167 -13.88 13.22 11.76
C PHE A 167 -13.45 12.85 13.19
N LYS A 168 -13.03 11.60 13.35
CA LYS A 168 -12.53 11.04 14.60
C LYS A 168 -11.03 10.78 14.51
N ARG A 169 -10.28 11.28 15.48
CA ARG A 169 -8.84 11.03 15.61
C ARG A 169 -8.58 9.57 16.01
N LYS A 170 -7.51 8.99 15.48
CA LYS A 170 -7.16 7.58 15.73
C LYS A 170 -5.76 7.39 16.32
N ASP A 171 -4.88 8.37 16.23
CA ASP A 171 -3.52 8.32 16.78
C ASP A 171 -3.20 9.55 17.64
N LYS A 172 -2.18 9.45 18.50
CA LYS A 172 -1.80 10.57 19.38
C LYS A 172 -1.05 11.69 18.66
N ASN A 173 -0.50 11.47 17.48
CA ASN A 173 0.18 12.54 16.72
C ASN A 173 -0.77 13.32 15.80
N GLY A 174 -1.98 12.80 15.55
CA GLY A 174 -2.97 13.45 14.68
C GLY A 174 -2.72 13.21 13.18
N TYR A 175 -1.92 12.21 12.84
CA TYR A 175 -1.67 11.83 11.44
C TYR A 175 -2.78 10.97 10.85
N LEU A 176 -3.59 10.33 11.70
CA LEU A 176 -4.67 9.43 11.28
C LEU A 176 -6.02 9.91 11.82
N TRP A 177 -6.91 10.19 10.88
CA TRP A 177 -8.30 10.53 11.13
C TRP A 177 -9.21 9.64 10.30
N ALA A 178 -10.42 9.37 10.79
CA ALA A 178 -11.44 8.64 10.05
C ALA A 178 -12.71 9.46 9.97
N GLU A 179 -13.36 9.43 8.80
CA GLU A 179 -14.69 10.02 8.61
C GLU A 179 -15.74 9.11 9.27
N GLU A 180 -15.92 9.27 10.58
CA GLU A 180 -16.80 8.46 11.41
C GLU A 180 -17.65 9.36 12.29
N LYS A 181 -18.94 9.07 12.37
CA LYS A 181 -19.85 9.71 13.32
C LYS A 181 -19.84 8.94 14.64
N ILE A 182 -19.86 9.65 15.77
CA ILE A 182 -20.19 9.05 17.07
C ILE A 182 -21.65 9.36 17.41
N ASP A 183 -22.34 8.37 17.98
CA ASP A 183 -23.71 8.55 18.43
C ASP A 183 -23.75 8.92 19.91
N TYR A 184 -24.38 10.04 20.22
CA TYR A 184 -24.63 10.49 21.59
C TYR A 184 -25.97 11.25 21.64
N LYS A 185 -26.66 11.16 22.78
CA LYS A 185 -27.96 11.83 23.01
C LYS A 185 -27.90 12.92 24.08
N ASP A 186 -26.83 12.92 24.88
CA ASP A 186 -26.60 13.86 25.96
C ASP A 186 -25.10 14.01 26.23
N ASP A 187 -24.74 14.96 27.09
CA ASP A 187 -23.35 15.26 27.43
C ASP A 187 -22.64 14.11 28.17
N THR A 188 -23.38 13.22 28.85
CA THR A 188 -22.78 12.07 29.56
C THR A 188 -22.36 11.00 28.57
N ALA A 189 -23.22 10.68 27.60
CA ALA A 189 -22.91 9.79 26.49
C ALA A 189 -21.77 10.35 25.62
N LEU A 190 -21.79 11.65 25.33
CA LEU A 190 -20.72 12.33 24.61
C LEU A 190 -19.39 12.25 25.37
N GLU A 191 -19.39 12.54 26.68
CA GLU A 191 -18.22 12.43 27.53
C GLU A 191 -17.64 11.00 27.52
N SER A 192 -18.50 9.98 27.57
CA SER A 192 -18.10 8.57 27.47
C SER A 192 -17.44 8.26 26.13
N GLN A 193 -18.08 8.62 25.01
CA GLN A 193 -17.55 8.40 23.65
C GLN A 193 -16.19 9.08 23.45
N LEU A 194 -16.06 10.35 23.85
CA LEU A 194 -14.79 11.06 23.80
C LEU A 194 -13.72 10.40 24.70
N GLY A 195 -14.13 9.83 25.84
CA GLY A 195 -13.28 9.02 26.70
C GLY A 195 -12.73 7.79 25.97
N THR A 196 -13.59 7.04 25.29
CA THR A 196 -13.20 5.88 24.47
C THR A 196 -12.22 6.27 23.37
N ILE A 197 -12.44 7.39 22.67
CA ILE A 197 -11.50 7.92 21.67
C ILE A 197 -10.14 8.15 22.33
N CYS A 198 -10.11 8.90 23.43
CA CYS A 198 -8.87 9.26 24.13
C CYS A 198 -8.08 8.03 24.59
N THR A 199 -8.75 6.99 25.11
CA THR A 199 -8.09 5.75 25.54
C THR A 199 -7.58 4.89 24.39
N ALA A 200 -8.18 5.02 23.19
CA ALA A 200 -7.82 4.23 22.02
C ALA A 200 -6.68 4.85 21.20
N LEU A 201 -6.29 6.11 21.47
CA LEU A 201 -5.21 6.76 20.73
C LEU A 201 -3.86 6.10 21.04
N ASN A 202 -3.19 5.61 19.99
CA ASN A 202 -1.87 4.99 20.08
C ASN A 202 -0.74 6.01 19.77
N ASP A 203 0.34 5.98 20.54
CA ASP A 203 1.53 6.83 20.36
C ASP A 203 2.45 6.36 19.23
N GLU A 204 2.44 5.05 18.92
CA GLU A 204 3.43 4.41 18.05
C GLU A 204 2.80 3.90 16.75
N VAL A 205 2.24 4.82 15.94
CA VAL A 205 1.66 4.47 14.63
C VAL A 205 2.24 5.33 13.50
N ASN A 206 2.73 4.66 12.46
CA ASN A 206 3.03 5.24 11.17
C ASN A 206 1.81 5.08 10.25
N THR A 207 1.37 6.17 9.63
CA THR A 207 0.21 6.15 8.71
C THR A 207 0.72 6.15 7.27
N CYS A 208 0.50 5.07 6.54
CA CYS A 208 0.81 4.95 5.11
C CYS A 208 -0.45 5.20 4.29
N ILE A 209 -0.52 6.36 3.64
CA ILE A 209 -1.61 6.71 2.73
C ILE A 209 -1.16 6.26 1.35
N LEU A 210 -1.69 5.12 0.89
CA LEU A 210 -1.23 4.43 -0.31
C LEU A 210 -1.42 5.32 -1.53
N ASP A 211 -2.59 5.93 -1.69
CA ASP A 211 -2.95 6.82 -2.79
C ASP A 211 -2.28 8.20 -2.76
N MET A 212 -1.39 8.47 -1.79
CA MET A 212 -0.58 9.70 -1.75
C MET A 212 0.82 9.46 -2.32
N LYS A 213 1.09 10.11 -3.45
CA LYS A 213 2.37 10.02 -4.19
C LYS A 213 3.36 11.13 -3.83
N GLU A 214 2.90 12.12 -3.08
CA GLU A 214 3.69 13.25 -2.57
C GLU A 214 3.83 13.16 -1.06
N SER A 215 4.77 13.92 -0.49
CA SER A 215 4.96 13.96 0.97
C SER A 215 3.73 14.56 1.65
N TYR A 216 3.33 13.95 2.76
CA TYR A 216 2.19 14.35 3.58
C TYR A 216 2.60 14.40 5.05
N LYS A 217 1.68 14.73 5.96
CA LYS A 217 2.03 14.87 7.37
C LYS A 217 2.56 13.55 7.96
N GLY A 218 3.82 13.55 8.37
CA GLY A 218 4.51 12.41 8.98
C GLY A 218 5.68 11.88 8.14
N PRO A 219 5.43 11.25 6.97
CA PRO A 219 6.50 10.69 6.13
C PRO A 219 6.96 11.63 5.01
N THR A 220 8.20 11.39 4.57
CA THR A 220 8.67 11.86 3.25
C THR A 220 8.38 10.79 2.21
N VAL A 221 7.81 11.19 1.08
CA VAL A 221 7.55 10.29 -0.07
C VAL A 221 8.48 10.67 -1.21
N LYS A 222 9.16 9.67 -1.78
CA LYS A 222 10.06 9.82 -2.93
C LYS A 222 9.69 8.85 -4.03
N THR A 223 9.71 9.32 -5.27
CA THR A 223 9.71 8.44 -6.45
C THR A 223 11.14 7.97 -6.70
N GLU A 224 11.40 6.68 -6.52
CA GLU A 224 12.75 6.13 -6.64
C GLU A 224 12.98 5.38 -7.96
N GLU A 225 11.93 4.75 -8.49
CA GLU A 225 12.05 3.92 -9.68
C GLU A 225 10.87 4.15 -10.61
N THR A 226 11.16 4.36 -11.89
CA THR A 226 10.15 4.52 -12.93
C THR A 226 10.58 3.69 -14.12
N THR A 227 9.80 2.66 -14.43
CA THR A 227 9.95 1.83 -15.62
C THR A 227 8.82 2.12 -16.59
N GLN A 228 8.81 1.46 -17.75
CA GLN A 228 7.67 1.54 -18.67
C GLN A 228 6.42 0.81 -18.13
N ALA A 229 6.59 -0.13 -17.19
CA ALA A 229 5.53 -0.98 -16.68
C ALA A 229 5.05 -0.60 -15.27
N TYR A 230 5.87 0.09 -14.47
CA TYR A 230 5.50 0.49 -13.10
C TYR A 230 6.31 1.67 -12.57
N ILE A 231 5.81 2.28 -11.48
CA ILE A 231 6.46 3.31 -10.69
C ILE A 231 6.53 2.84 -9.22
N LYS A 232 7.64 3.13 -8.55
CA LYS A 232 7.84 2.88 -7.12
C LYS A 232 7.86 4.19 -6.33
N TYR A 233 7.03 4.26 -5.29
CA TYR A 233 7.04 5.32 -4.28
C TYR A 233 7.50 4.76 -2.94
N THR A 234 8.47 5.43 -2.32
CA THR A 234 9.02 5.05 -1.03
C THR A 234 8.57 6.06 0.03
N HIS A 235 7.80 5.58 1.01
CA HIS A 235 7.34 6.33 2.18
C HIS A 235 8.32 6.09 3.34
N THR A 236 9.08 7.11 3.72
CA THR A 236 10.06 7.04 4.80
C THR A 236 9.60 7.82 6.03
N TYR A 237 9.66 7.17 7.19
CA TYR A 237 9.29 7.72 8.49
C TYR A 237 10.54 7.95 9.35
N SER A 238 10.46 8.88 10.29
CA SER A 238 11.56 9.20 11.20
C SER A 238 11.84 8.11 12.24
N LYS A 239 10.85 7.28 12.56
CA LYS A 239 10.93 6.20 13.55
C LYS A 239 10.20 4.95 13.05
N GLU A 240 10.67 3.80 13.51
CA GLU A 240 10.04 2.50 13.27
C GLU A 240 8.86 2.32 14.24
N ASN A 241 7.64 2.41 13.71
CA ASN A 241 6.40 2.25 14.46
C ASN A 241 5.46 1.27 13.75
N LYS A 242 4.38 0.88 14.44
CA LYS A 242 3.34 0.05 13.83
C LYS A 242 2.75 0.78 12.62
N CYS A 243 2.68 0.13 11.47
CA CYS A 243 2.13 0.77 10.28
C CYS A 243 0.62 0.51 10.12
N THR A 244 -0.14 1.55 9.79
CA THR A 244 -1.56 1.47 9.38
C THR A 244 -1.67 1.96 7.93
N PHE A 245 -2.37 1.20 7.09
CA PHE A 245 -2.49 1.46 5.66
C PHE A 245 -3.87 2.04 5.31
N ILE A 246 -3.86 3.17 4.62
CA ILE A 246 -5.03 3.95 4.24
C ILE A 246 -5.11 4.02 2.71
N PHE A 247 -6.30 3.82 2.16
CA PHE A 247 -6.61 4.05 0.75
C PHE A 247 -8.01 4.63 0.64
N GLY A 248 -8.20 5.68 -0.17
CA GLY A 248 -9.50 6.33 -0.32
C GLY A 248 -10.12 6.80 1.00
N ARG A 249 -9.29 7.28 1.94
CA ARG A 249 -9.63 7.73 3.32
C ARG A 249 -10.20 6.64 4.23
N LYS A 250 -10.00 5.37 3.88
CA LYS A 250 -10.41 4.22 4.70
C LYS A 250 -9.21 3.37 5.05
N GLU A 251 -9.23 2.79 6.24
CA GLU A 251 -8.29 1.74 6.61
C GLU A 251 -8.50 0.53 5.71
N THR A 252 -7.41 0.05 5.12
CA THR A 252 -7.44 -1.07 4.18
C THR A 252 -7.37 -2.40 4.91
N GLU A 253 -7.95 -3.43 4.29
CA GLU A 253 -7.88 -4.81 4.79
C GLU A 253 -6.72 -5.60 4.20
N ILE A 254 -5.68 -4.94 3.64
CA ILE A 254 -4.45 -5.62 3.17
C ILE A 254 -4.09 -6.68 4.22
N PRO A 255 -4.15 -7.98 3.87
CA PRO A 255 -4.52 -9.09 4.73
C PRO A 255 -4.01 -8.84 6.10
N LYS A 256 -4.95 -8.39 6.94
CA LYS A 256 -4.72 -7.83 8.27
C LYS A 256 -3.40 -8.36 8.78
N LEU A 257 -2.40 -7.48 8.89
CA LEU A 257 -1.15 -7.65 9.62
C LEU A 257 -1.52 -8.02 11.08
N LYS A 258 -2.08 -9.22 11.25
CA LYS A 258 -2.69 -9.80 12.44
C LYS A 258 -1.53 -10.29 13.30
N GLY A 259 -0.81 -9.30 13.79
CA GLY A 259 0.30 -9.44 14.70
C GLY A 259 0.63 -8.03 15.10
N ASN A 260 0.44 -7.71 16.37
CA ASN A 260 0.71 -6.40 16.97
C ASN A 260 2.22 -6.02 16.95
N SER A 261 3.01 -6.49 15.99
CA SER A 261 4.48 -6.48 16.00
C SER A 261 5.13 -5.84 14.77
N LEU A 262 4.38 -5.51 13.71
CA LEU A 262 4.97 -5.06 12.44
C LEU A 262 5.33 -3.58 12.51
N LYS A 263 6.52 -3.31 13.06
CA LYS A 263 7.15 -1.99 13.11
C LYS A 263 8.04 -1.79 11.89
N THR A 264 7.84 -0.68 11.19
CA THR A 264 8.68 -0.29 10.06
C THR A 264 8.79 1.22 9.94
N ALA A 265 9.92 1.69 9.42
CA ALA A 265 10.13 3.10 9.06
C ALA A 265 10.14 3.31 7.53
N CYS A 266 9.97 2.25 6.74
CA CYS A 266 10.05 2.33 5.28
C CYS A 266 9.00 1.44 4.63
N VAL A 267 8.16 2.02 3.79
CA VAL A 267 7.17 1.31 2.98
C VAL A 267 7.38 1.68 1.53
N GLU A 268 7.56 0.67 0.68
CA GLU A 268 7.60 0.80 -0.77
C GLU A 268 6.24 0.41 -1.35
N VAL A 269 5.71 1.26 -2.21
CA VAL A 269 4.41 1.06 -2.85
C VAL A 269 4.61 1.16 -4.36
N TYR A 270 4.15 0.14 -5.08
CA TYR A 270 4.36 0.01 -6.52
C TYR A 270 3.03 0.11 -7.26
N TYR A 271 3.02 0.94 -8.30
CA TYR A 271 1.87 1.20 -9.16
C TYR A 271 2.18 0.80 -10.59
N LEU A 272 1.23 0.12 -11.24
CA LEU A 272 1.39 -0.20 -12.65
C LEU A 272 1.31 1.07 -13.49
N LYS A 273 1.99 1.07 -14.62
CA LYS A 273 2.03 2.18 -15.56
C LYS A 273 1.87 1.61 -16.96
N ALA A 274 0.91 2.12 -17.72
CA ALA A 274 0.76 1.81 -19.14
C ALA A 274 0.80 3.14 -19.92
N LYS A 275 1.84 3.32 -20.73
CA LYS A 275 2.14 4.60 -21.41
C LYS A 275 2.27 5.73 -20.38
N ASP A 276 1.45 6.78 -20.49
CA ASP A 276 1.45 7.94 -19.58
C ASP A 276 0.40 7.81 -18.48
N LYS A 277 -0.34 6.70 -18.42
CA LYS A 277 -1.35 6.47 -17.39
C LYS A 277 -0.81 5.54 -16.31
N GLU A 278 -0.74 6.05 -15.11
CA GLU A 278 -0.51 5.26 -13.90
C GLU A 278 -1.83 4.65 -13.43
N ASP A 279 -1.73 3.49 -12.80
CA ASP A 279 -2.82 2.88 -12.07
C ASP A 279 -3.15 3.70 -10.81
N ASP A 280 -4.43 3.71 -10.44
CA ASP A 280 -4.91 4.38 -9.23
C ASP A 280 -4.72 3.48 -8.00
N GLU A 281 -4.63 2.17 -8.21
CA GLU A 281 -4.43 1.17 -7.16
C GLU A 281 -3.01 0.60 -7.22
N PRO A 282 -2.32 0.44 -6.07
CA PRO A 282 -1.04 -0.24 -6.05
C PRO A 282 -1.24 -1.71 -6.39
N PHE A 283 -0.22 -2.33 -6.98
CA PHE A 283 -0.24 -3.77 -7.26
C PHE A 283 0.67 -4.54 -6.29
N LEU A 284 1.62 -3.86 -5.65
CA LEU A 284 2.57 -4.45 -4.72
C LEU A 284 2.91 -3.44 -3.63
N VAL A 285 2.96 -3.90 -2.38
CA VAL A 285 3.44 -3.14 -1.23
C VAL A 285 4.50 -3.98 -0.53
N SER A 286 5.71 -3.43 -0.34
CA SER A 286 6.79 -4.10 0.40
C SER A 286 7.34 -3.22 1.51
N PHE A 287 7.82 -3.85 2.57
CA PHE A 287 8.43 -3.16 3.70
C PHE A 287 9.37 -4.08 4.46
N GLU A 288 10.39 -3.49 5.07
CA GLU A 288 11.30 -4.20 5.96
C GLU A 288 10.77 -4.15 7.39
N VAL A 289 10.77 -5.32 8.03
CA VAL A 289 10.31 -5.53 9.40
C VAL A 289 11.51 -5.98 10.21
N LYS A 290 11.78 -5.32 11.34
CA LYS A 290 12.76 -5.81 12.31
C LYS A 290 12.08 -6.70 13.34
N GLU A 291 12.24 -8.01 13.16
CA GLU A 291 12.06 -9.00 14.24
C GLU A 291 13.44 -9.28 14.88
N SER A 292 13.66 -10.48 15.42
CA SER A 292 15.00 -10.92 15.88
C SER A 292 16.07 -10.83 14.77
N GLN A 293 15.65 -10.86 13.51
CA GLN A 293 16.42 -10.54 12.31
C GLN A 293 15.54 -9.71 11.36
N PRO A 294 16.13 -8.81 10.56
CA PRO A 294 15.38 -8.07 9.55
C PRO A 294 14.76 -9.06 8.55
N LYS A 295 13.51 -8.80 8.16
CA LYS A 295 12.76 -9.59 7.18
C LYS A 295 12.00 -8.65 6.26
N THR A 296 12.05 -8.91 4.97
CA THR A 296 11.21 -8.22 3.99
C THR A 296 9.86 -8.90 3.96
N LYS A 297 8.78 -8.14 4.06
CA LYS A 297 7.43 -8.61 3.74
C LYS A 297 6.94 -7.86 2.52
N ALA A 298 6.24 -8.58 1.65
CA ALA A 298 5.61 -8.00 0.48
C ALA A 298 4.22 -8.60 0.31
N TYR A 299 3.26 -7.77 -0.06
CA TYR A 299 1.88 -8.16 -0.33
C TYR A 299 1.53 -7.68 -1.72
N HIS A 300 0.87 -8.53 -2.49
CA HIS A 300 0.42 -8.18 -3.82
C HIS A 300 -1.07 -8.43 -3.98
N PHE A 301 -1.66 -7.68 -4.89
CA PHE A 301 -3.05 -7.85 -5.30
C PHE A 301 -3.32 -9.24 -5.88
N LYS A 302 -4.58 -9.65 -5.79
CA LYS A 302 -5.15 -10.72 -6.60
C LYS A 302 -5.83 -10.09 -7.81
N ASN A 303 -5.98 -10.84 -8.90
CA ASN A 303 -6.56 -10.34 -10.15
C ASN A 303 -8.01 -9.79 -10.01
N ASP A 304 -8.68 -10.04 -8.88
CA ASP A 304 -10.00 -9.48 -8.55
C ASP A 304 -9.96 -8.07 -7.91
N GLY A 305 -8.76 -7.52 -7.67
CA GLY A 305 -8.51 -6.10 -7.37
C GLY A 305 -8.76 -5.63 -5.94
N GLU A 306 -9.59 -6.31 -5.15
CA GLU A 306 -9.94 -5.83 -3.81
C GLU A 306 -8.81 -6.06 -2.78
N PHE A 307 -8.47 -5.04 -1.98
CA PHE A 307 -7.42 -5.12 -0.93
C PHE A 307 -7.56 -6.30 0.03
N LYS A 308 -8.79 -6.71 0.35
CA LYS A 308 -9.08 -7.85 1.23
C LYS A 308 -8.62 -9.20 0.67
N ASN A 309 -8.41 -9.29 -0.65
CA ASN A 309 -8.00 -10.50 -1.35
C ASN A 309 -6.50 -10.52 -1.67
N TRP A 310 -5.74 -9.51 -1.23
CA TRP A 310 -4.29 -9.50 -1.41
C TRP A 310 -3.67 -10.72 -0.72
N VAL A 311 -2.46 -11.09 -1.12
CA VAL A 311 -1.75 -12.23 -0.55
C VAL A 311 -0.29 -11.87 -0.28
N GLU A 312 0.29 -12.51 0.74
CA GLU A 312 1.71 -12.36 1.03
C GLU A 312 2.53 -13.04 -0.07
N PHE A 313 3.55 -12.35 -0.56
CA PHE A 313 4.51 -12.89 -1.51
C PHE A 313 5.43 -13.88 -0.79
N VAL A 314 5.47 -15.12 -1.28
CA VAL A 314 6.28 -16.21 -0.70
C VAL A 314 7.21 -16.77 -1.76
N ASN A 315 8.46 -17.09 -1.39
CA ASN A 315 9.39 -17.67 -2.34
C ASN A 315 9.14 -19.17 -2.50
N LYS A 316 8.39 -19.52 -3.54
CA LYS A 316 8.02 -20.91 -3.84
C LYS A 316 9.16 -21.78 -4.39
N LYS A 317 10.39 -21.25 -4.57
CA LYS A 317 11.54 -22.03 -5.07
C LYS A 317 12.10 -23.04 -4.04
N LYS A 318 11.60 -23.08 -2.79
CA LYS A 318 12.09 -24.00 -1.74
C LYS A 318 11.03 -25.01 -1.30
N GLU A 319 11.36 -26.30 -1.35
CA GLU A 319 10.53 -27.43 -0.87
C GLU A 319 10.23 -27.40 0.65
N LYS A 320 10.86 -26.49 1.42
CA LYS A 320 10.57 -26.25 2.84
C LYS A 320 10.58 -24.74 3.16
N PRO A 321 9.43 -24.14 3.52
CA PRO A 321 9.31 -22.71 3.84
C PRO A 321 9.99 -22.31 5.16
N GLU A 322 10.47 -23.26 5.97
CA GLU A 322 10.99 -23.00 7.33
C GLU A 322 12.38 -22.34 7.38
N LYS A 323 13.06 -22.13 6.24
CA LYS A 323 14.37 -21.46 6.17
C LYS A 323 14.51 -20.54 4.95
N GLU A 324 13.58 -19.60 4.80
CA GLU A 324 13.78 -18.45 3.91
C GLU A 324 14.76 -17.47 4.58
N GLN A 325 15.92 -17.21 3.95
CA GLN A 325 16.80 -16.12 4.34
C GLN A 325 16.27 -14.83 3.71
N GLN A 326 16.38 -13.70 4.42
CA GLN A 326 15.85 -12.40 3.97
C GLN A 326 16.32 -12.01 2.56
N ASP A 327 17.59 -12.29 2.24
CA ASP A 327 18.18 -11.98 0.94
C ASP A 327 17.50 -12.73 -0.20
N ASP A 328 17.00 -13.94 0.04
CA ASP A 328 16.34 -14.75 -1.00
C ASP A 328 15.01 -14.14 -1.45
N LEU A 329 14.20 -13.64 -0.52
CA LEU A 329 12.90 -13.04 -0.85
C LEU A 329 13.05 -11.67 -1.51
N LYS A 330 14.02 -10.87 -1.04
CA LYS A 330 14.34 -9.56 -1.64
C LYS A 330 14.88 -9.72 -3.07
N ASN A 331 15.73 -10.72 -3.29
CA ASN A 331 16.27 -11.01 -4.62
C ASN A 331 15.21 -11.57 -5.57
N GLU A 332 14.35 -12.50 -5.11
CA GLU A 332 13.23 -13.01 -5.91
C GLU A 332 12.28 -11.87 -6.30
N LEU A 333 11.91 -10.99 -5.36
CA LEU A 333 11.03 -9.86 -5.64
C LEU A 333 11.64 -8.93 -6.71
N LYS A 334 12.94 -8.63 -6.61
CA LYS A 334 13.67 -7.86 -7.63
C LYS A 334 13.68 -8.55 -8.98
N GLU A 335 13.86 -9.87 -9.02
CA GLU A 335 13.81 -10.66 -10.26
C GLU A 335 12.42 -10.56 -10.91
N ARG A 336 11.34 -10.72 -10.13
CA ARG A 336 9.95 -10.58 -10.61
C ARG A 336 9.64 -9.17 -11.10
N LEU A 337 10.09 -8.15 -10.38
CA LEU A 337 9.94 -6.75 -10.81
C LEU A 337 10.73 -6.46 -12.09
N GLY A 338 11.92 -7.04 -12.26
CA GLY A 338 12.68 -6.96 -13.52
C GLY A 338 11.99 -7.66 -14.69
N GLU A 339 11.39 -8.83 -14.45
CA GLU A 339 10.59 -9.55 -15.44
C GLU A 339 9.33 -8.75 -15.83
N LEU A 340 8.69 -8.06 -14.88
CA LEU A 340 7.55 -7.19 -15.16
C LEU A 340 7.99 -5.94 -15.93
N ALA A 341 9.12 -5.32 -15.58
CA ALA A 341 9.67 -4.17 -16.29
C ALA A 341 9.93 -4.48 -17.77
N THR A 342 10.39 -5.70 -18.07
CA THR A 342 10.68 -6.15 -19.44
C THR A 342 9.42 -6.64 -20.17
N SER A 343 8.68 -7.57 -19.58
CA SER A 343 7.50 -8.21 -20.21
C SER A 343 6.29 -7.30 -20.27
N GLY A 344 6.13 -6.41 -19.28
CA GLY A 344 5.02 -5.45 -19.20
C GLY A 344 5.23 -4.17 -20.01
N SER A 345 6.46 -3.89 -20.45
CA SER A 345 6.86 -2.65 -21.14
C SER A 345 6.00 -2.29 -22.36
N CYS A 346 5.55 -3.31 -23.10
CA CYS A 346 4.79 -3.15 -24.33
C CYS A 346 3.27 -3.16 -24.13
N SER A 347 2.77 -3.32 -22.90
CA SER A 347 1.33 -3.41 -22.65
C SER A 347 0.65 -2.05 -22.80
N PRO A 348 -0.26 -1.86 -23.77
CA PRO A 348 -0.93 -0.58 -23.96
C PRO A 348 -2.09 -0.35 -22.98
N ASN A 349 -2.44 -1.35 -22.16
CA ASN A 349 -3.65 -1.35 -21.35
C ASN A 349 -3.36 -1.89 -19.94
N LEU A 350 -3.77 -1.11 -18.92
CA LEU A 350 -3.63 -1.45 -17.50
C LEU A 350 -4.29 -2.78 -17.13
N PHE A 351 -5.44 -3.12 -17.72
CA PHE A 351 -6.12 -4.39 -17.46
C PHE A 351 -5.23 -5.60 -17.80
N TRP A 352 -4.63 -5.60 -19.00
CA TRP A 352 -3.70 -6.66 -19.40
C TRP A 352 -2.43 -6.64 -18.57
N LEU A 353 -1.93 -5.45 -18.24
CA LEU A 353 -0.75 -5.31 -17.39
C LEU A 353 -0.99 -5.82 -15.96
N ARG A 354 -2.18 -5.64 -15.39
CA ARG A 354 -2.61 -6.24 -14.11
C ARG A 354 -2.57 -7.77 -14.19
N ILE A 355 -3.09 -8.36 -15.26
CA ILE A 355 -3.05 -9.83 -15.44
C ILE A 355 -1.59 -10.32 -15.50
N VAL A 356 -0.74 -9.65 -16.30
CA VAL A 356 0.68 -10.01 -16.44
C VAL A 356 1.42 -9.86 -15.12
N ALA A 357 1.22 -8.75 -14.40
CA ALA A 357 1.83 -8.53 -13.09
C ALA A 357 1.41 -9.61 -12.08
N TYR A 358 0.12 -9.95 -12.03
CA TYR A 358 -0.37 -11.04 -11.17
C TYR A 358 0.27 -12.38 -11.55
N GLN A 359 0.35 -12.71 -12.84
CA GLN A 359 1.00 -13.93 -13.31
C GLN A 359 2.48 -13.97 -12.91
N ILE A 360 3.25 -12.91 -13.18
CA ILE A 360 4.67 -12.85 -12.83
C ILE A 360 4.89 -12.99 -11.32
N LEU A 361 4.06 -12.37 -10.50
CA LEU A 361 4.16 -12.44 -9.03
C LEU A 361 3.75 -13.80 -8.46
N THR A 362 2.89 -14.56 -9.14
CA THR A 362 2.35 -15.84 -8.63
C THR A 362 2.93 -17.09 -9.29
N TYR A 363 3.56 -16.93 -10.46
CA TYR A 363 4.03 -18.04 -11.28
C TYR A 363 5.17 -18.78 -10.59
N GLU A 364 5.01 -20.09 -10.45
CA GLU A 364 6.09 -21.00 -10.09
C GLU A 364 6.96 -21.17 -11.32
N LYS A 365 8.17 -20.58 -11.31
CA LYS A 365 9.14 -20.88 -12.35
C LYS A 365 9.40 -22.38 -12.29
N PRO A 366 9.26 -23.12 -13.41
CA PRO A 366 9.69 -24.51 -13.43
C PRO A 366 11.15 -24.54 -13.00
N SER A 367 11.51 -25.54 -12.18
CA SER A 367 12.91 -25.75 -11.78
C SER A 367 13.78 -25.58 -13.01
N PRO A 368 14.86 -24.77 -12.97
CA PRO A 368 15.72 -24.59 -14.12
C PRO A 368 16.00 -25.98 -14.66
N ALA A 369 15.70 -26.18 -15.95
CA ALA A 369 15.91 -27.46 -16.59
C ALA A 369 17.30 -27.93 -16.14
N PRO A 370 17.43 -29.16 -15.59
CA PRO A 370 18.71 -29.65 -15.12
C PRO A 370 19.71 -29.30 -16.21
N PRO A 371 20.85 -28.66 -15.84
CA PRO A 371 21.77 -28.05 -16.81
C PRO A 371 21.84 -29.02 -17.95
N VAL A 372 21.38 -28.60 -19.14
CA VAL A 372 21.32 -29.46 -20.31
C VAL A 372 22.66 -30.16 -20.28
N THR A 373 22.67 -31.46 -19.96
CA THR A 373 23.87 -32.25 -20.11
C THR A 373 24.15 -31.99 -21.56
N VAL A 374 25.16 -31.15 -21.83
CA VAL A 374 25.60 -30.84 -23.18
C VAL A 374 25.63 -32.22 -23.79
N PRO A 375 24.69 -32.56 -24.70
CA PRO A 375 24.48 -33.95 -25.06
C PRO A 375 25.86 -34.35 -25.50
N GLU A 376 26.49 -35.26 -24.75
CA GLU A 376 27.90 -35.63 -24.90
C GLU A 376 28.11 -35.63 -26.39
N GLU A 377 28.82 -34.62 -26.89
CA GLU A 377 28.70 -34.14 -28.26
C GLU A 377 28.67 -35.40 -29.09
N LYS A 378 27.49 -35.81 -29.61
CA LYS A 378 27.29 -37.18 -30.07
C LYS A 378 28.43 -37.34 -31.02
N LYS A 379 29.47 -38.12 -30.63
CA LYS A 379 30.69 -38.17 -31.42
C LYS A 379 30.17 -38.52 -32.78
N ARG A 380 30.25 -37.57 -33.72
CA ARG A 380 29.79 -37.80 -35.08
C ARG A 380 30.40 -39.17 -35.38
N PRO A 381 29.60 -40.21 -35.69
CA PRO A 381 30.18 -41.51 -35.98
C PRO A 381 31.30 -41.23 -36.95
N ASP A 382 32.52 -41.68 -36.58
CA ASP A 382 33.73 -41.28 -37.28
C ASP A 382 33.41 -41.31 -38.76
N LEU A 383 33.64 -40.17 -39.44
CA LEU A 383 33.50 -40.07 -40.88
C LEU A 383 34.07 -41.37 -41.43
N TYR A 384 33.24 -42.20 -42.08
CA TYR A 384 33.69 -43.47 -42.63
C TYR A 384 34.83 -43.14 -43.57
N LYS A 385 36.05 -43.25 -43.06
CA LYS A 385 37.23 -43.38 -43.88
C LYS A 385 37.03 -44.77 -44.46
N PRO A 386 36.82 -44.90 -45.78
CA PRO A 386 37.02 -46.22 -46.38
C PRO A 386 38.35 -46.75 -45.83
N GLU A 387 38.35 -48.00 -45.37
CA GLU A 387 39.57 -48.66 -44.92
C GLU A 387 40.65 -48.36 -45.96
N ASP A 388 41.82 -47.91 -45.48
CA ASP A 388 42.97 -47.74 -46.36
C ASP A 388 43.10 -49.05 -47.14
N VAL A 389 42.88 -48.97 -48.44
CA VAL A 389 42.94 -50.11 -49.34
C VAL A 389 44.32 -50.74 -49.09
N PRO A 390 44.41 -52.02 -48.72
CA PRO A 390 45.71 -52.63 -48.46
C PRO A 390 46.58 -52.40 -49.68
N ASP A 391 47.79 -51.87 -49.46
CA ASP A 391 48.76 -51.64 -50.53
C ASP A 391 48.82 -52.91 -51.40
N PRO A 392 48.68 -52.79 -52.73
CA PRO A 392 48.67 -53.95 -53.59
C PRO A 392 49.98 -54.73 -53.36
N PRO A 393 49.91 -56.07 -53.26
CA PRO A 393 51.10 -56.88 -53.03
C PRO A 393 52.13 -56.58 -54.12
N PRO A 394 53.43 -56.54 -53.79
CA PRO A 394 54.47 -56.17 -54.73
C PRO A 394 54.37 -57.02 -56.01
N LEU A 395 54.48 -56.37 -57.17
CA LEU A 395 54.31 -56.98 -58.50
C LEU A 395 55.12 -58.28 -58.68
N GLU A 396 56.25 -58.39 -57.97
CA GLU A 396 57.13 -59.56 -57.94
C GLU A 396 56.43 -60.83 -57.41
N TRP A 397 55.47 -60.71 -56.49
CA TRP A 397 54.70 -61.84 -55.94
C TRP A 397 53.64 -62.35 -56.94
N ILE A 398 53.06 -61.46 -57.73
CA ILE A 398 52.09 -61.81 -58.79
C ILE A 398 52.81 -62.51 -59.95
N ILE A 399 54.02 -62.07 -60.30
CA ILE A 399 54.83 -62.67 -61.36
C ILE A 399 55.37 -64.05 -60.94
N THR A 400 55.82 -64.20 -59.69
CA THR A 400 56.32 -65.50 -59.20
C THR A 400 55.19 -66.53 -58.98
N GLY A 401 54.01 -66.10 -58.52
CA GLY A 401 52.85 -66.97 -58.32
C GLY A 401 52.20 -67.47 -59.63
N SER A 402 52.15 -66.61 -60.67
CA SER A 402 51.49 -66.96 -61.94
C SER A 402 52.33 -67.86 -62.84
N VAL A 403 53.66 -67.71 -62.85
CA VAL A 403 54.55 -68.55 -63.67
C VAL A 403 54.92 -69.85 -62.93
N GLY A 404 55.19 -69.78 -61.62
CA GLY A 404 55.53 -70.97 -60.82
C GLY A 404 54.34 -71.92 -60.63
N GLY A 405 53.13 -71.38 -60.40
CA GLY A 405 51.92 -72.18 -60.21
C GLY A 405 51.48 -72.93 -61.47
N VAL A 406 51.60 -72.30 -62.65
CA VAL A 406 51.25 -72.95 -63.93
C VAL A 406 52.22 -74.06 -64.29
N VAL A 407 53.53 -73.89 -64.01
CA VAL A 407 54.53 -74.95 -64.24
C VAL A 407 54.31 -76.13 -63.27
N PHE A 408 53.97 -75.89 -62.00
CA PHE A 408 53.75 -76.95 -61.02
C PHE A 408 52.45 -77.74 -61.27
N VAL A 409 51.35 -77.06 -61.62
CA VAL A 409 50.07 -77.72 -61.94
C VAL A 409 50.15 -78.44 -63.29
N GLY A 410 50.78 -77.82 -64.29
CA GLY A 410 50.97 -78.43 -65.62
C GLY A 410 51.84 -79.69 -65.58
N SER A 411 52.97 -79.66 -64.87
CA SER A 411 53.84 -80.84 -64.73
C SER A 411 53.20 -81.95 -63.90
N SER A 412 52.43 -81.62 -62.86
CA SER A 412 51.70 -82.60 -62.05
C SER A 412 50.57 -83.28 -62.84
N ALA A 413 49.83 -82.53 -63.67
CA ALA A 413 48.76 -83.09 -64.51
C ALA A 413 49.30 -84.00 -65.62
N VAL A 414 50.42 -83.64 -66.25
CA VAL A 414 51.09 -84.49 -67.25
C VAL A 414 51.65 -85.75 -66.59
N GLY A 415 52.27 -85.64 -65.41
CA GLY A 415 52.74 -86.80 -64.64
C GLY A 415 51.62 -87.75 -64.22
N TYR A 416 50.47 -87.21 -63.80
CA TYR A 416 49.29 -88.01 -63.45
C TYR A 416 48.65 -88.67 -64.68
N GLY A 417 48.63 -87.98 -65.83
CA GLY A 417 48.15 -88.53 -67.10
C GLY A 417 49.03 -89.66 -67.63
N VAL A 418 50.36 -89.54 -67.55
CA VAL A 418 51.30 -90.61 -67.92
C VAL A 418 51.18 -91.80 -66.96
N TYR A 419 51.00 -91.57 -65.66
CA TYR A 419 50.76 -92.63 -64.67
C TYR A 419 49.48 -93.41 -64.97
N TRP A 420 48.36 -92.72 -65.25
CA TRP A 420 47.07 -93.33 -65.61
C TRP A 420 47.12 -94.09 -66.95
N TYR A 421 47.80 -93.54 -67.95
CA TYR A 421 47.95 -94.17 -69.26
C TYR A 421 48.78 -95.46 -69.19
N ASN A 422 49.80 -95.50 -68.32
CA ASN A 422 50.67 -96.66 -68.17
C ASN A 422 50.11 -97.74 -67.23
N THR A 423 49.16 -97.41 -66.34
CA THR A 423 48.47 -98.40 -65.48
C THR A 423 47.21 -98.99 -66.12
N THR A 424 46.52 -98.27 -67.02
CA THR A 424 45.23 -98.73 -67.55
C THR A 424 45.37 -99.64 -68.79
N ILE A 425 46.41 -99.47 -69.61
CA ILE A 425 46.61 -100.31 -70.81
C ILE A 425 47.23 -101.68 -70.48
N ARG A 426 48.01 -101.81 -69.39
CA ARG A 426 48.55 -103.12 -68.94
C ARG A 426 47.54 -104.07 -68.29
N LEU A 427 46.30 -103.62 -68.08
CA LEU A 427 45.19 -104.44 -67.58
C LEU A 427 44.21 -104.87 -68.68
N LEU A 428 44.39 -104.38 -69.92
CA LEU A 428 43.51 -104.66 -71.08
C LEU A 428 44.22 -105.36 -72.26
N THR A 429 45.47 -105.78 -72.07
CA THR A 429 46.23 -106.76 -72.88
C THR A 429 47.16 -107.51 -71.93
#